data_AF-A0A2E5S5P5-F1
#
_entry.id   AF-A0A2E5S5P5-F1
#
_cell.length_a   1.000
_cell.length_b   1.000
_cell.length_c   1.000
_cell.angle_alpha   90.00
_cell.angle_beta   90.00
_cell.angle_gamma   90.00
#
_symmetry.space_group_name_H-M   'P 1'
#
loop_
_entity.id
_entity.type
_entity.pdbx_description
1 polymer ?
#
loop_
_entity_poly.entity_id
_entity_poly.type
_entity_poly.pdbx_seq_one_letter_code
_entity_poly.pdbx_strand_id
1 'polypeptide(L)'
;MLTLVAVAGLCLAVIVFLNMLSPSALQTAGGTMQKRKGNADQDPPRLDAKKVLNMAPGPQRPRICPVCGTLLGQTDYLYAALEPEPKTERKRQAHIYGCGYCLDQDGVVRKKKSIAEIEP
;
A
#
# COMPACT_ATOMS: atom_id res chain seq x y z
N MET A 1 41.04 -25.20 22.53
CA MET A 1 40.66 -25.65 21.17
C MET A 1 39.15 -25.82 21.03
N LEU A 2 38.51 -26.71 21.79
CA LEU A 2 37.06 -26.96 21.67
C LEU A 2 36.16 -25.73 21.90
N THR A 3 36.52 -24.89 22.87
CA THR A 3 35.79 -23.66 23.21
C THR A 3 35.87 -22.60 22.11
N LEU A 4 37.03 -22.47 21.44
CA LEU A 4 37.19 -21.55 20.31
C LEU A 4 36.37 -22.00 19.09
N VAL A 5 36.30 -23.32 18.85
CA VAL A 5 35.47 -23.89 17.77
C VAL A 5 33.98 -23.70 18.06
N ALA A 6 33.56 -23.89 19.31
CA ALA A 6 32.17 -23.66 19.73
C ALA A 6 31.74 -22.19 19.59
N VAL A 7 32.60 -21.26 20.01
CA VAL A 7 32.33 -19.81 19.87
C VAL A 7 32.29 -19.40 18.40
N ALA A 8 33.22 -19.89 17.57
CA ALA A 8 33.20 -19.62 16.13
C ALA A 8 31.94 -20.17 15.45
N GLY A 9 31.50 -21.37 15.81
CA GLY A 9 30.26 -21.97 15.30
C GLY A 9 29.01 -21.17 15.69
N LEU A 10 28.94 -20.70 16.94
CA LEU A 10 27.83 -19.86 17.43
C LEU A 10 27.78 -18.52 16.67
N CYS A 11 28.93 -17.86 16.47
CA CYS A 11 29.00 -16.60 15.73
C CYS A 11 28.54 -16.76 14.28
N LEU A 12 28.97 -17.82 13.59
CA LEU A 12 28.54 -18.09 12.22
C LEU A 12 27.03 -18.36 12.12
N ALA A 13 26.47 -19.12 13.06
CA ALA A 13 25.03 -19.38 13.10
C ALA A 13 24.22 -18.09 13.27
N VAL A 14 24.66 -17.19 14.17
CA VAL A 14 24.02 -15.88 14.39
C VAL A 14 24.11 -14.99 13.15
N ILE A 15 25.26 -14.94 12.48
CA ILE A 15 25.43 -14.14 11.26
C ILE A 15 24.49 -14.63 10.15
N VAL A 16 24.41 -15.95 9.92
CA VAL A 16 23.53 -16.53 8.90
C VAL A 16 22.06 -16.25 9.23
N PHE A 17 21.67 -16.42 10.49
CA PHE A 17 20.31 -16.18 10.95
C PHE A 17 19.90 -14.72 10.79
N LEU A 18 20.77 -13.77 11.14
CA LEU A 18 20.52 -12.34 10.96
C LEU A 18 20.45 -11.95 9.48
N ASN A 19 21.28 -12.55 8.61
CA ASN A 19 21.21 -12.30 7.16
C ASN A 19 19.91 -12.83 6.56
N MET A 20 19.43 -13.99 7.03
CA MET A 20 18.17 -14.59 6.57
C MET A 20 16.92 -13.83 7.06
N LEU A 21 17.00 -13.24 8.26
CA LEU A 21 15.96 -12.37 8.81
C LEU A 21 16.02 -10.94 8.26
N SER A 22 17.14 -10.52 7.67
CA SER A 22 17.26 -9.19 7.09
C SER A 22 16.45 -9.12 5.79
N PRO A 23 15.37 -8.31 5.73
CA PRO A 23 14.64 -8.07 4.48
C PRO A 23 15.47 -7.26 3.47
N SER A 24 16.70 -6.89 3.85
CA SER A 24 17.62 -6.00 3.14
C SER A 24 18.73 -6.72 2.37
N ALA A 25 18.92 -8.04 2.52
CA ALA A 25 19.88 -8.82 1.72
C ALA A 25 19.42 -9.08 0.26
N LEU A 26 18.32 -8.47 -0.18
CA LEU A 26 17.90 -8.41 -1.59
C LEU A 26 18.16 -7.02 -2.23
N GLN A 27 18.96 -6.16 -1.60
CA GLN A 27 19.21 -4.81 -2.12
C GLN A 27 20.69 -4.44 -2.05
N THR A 28 21.56 -5.17 -2.75
CA THR A 28 22.91 -4.66 -3.05
C THR A 28 23.44 -5.26 -4.36
N ALA A 29 22.93 -4.72 -5.47
CA ALA A 29 23.66 -4.60 -6.72
C ALA A 29 23.06 -3.44 -7.52
N GLY A 30 23.47 -2.24 -7.16
CA GLY A 30 23.10 -1.01 -7.85
C GLY A 30 23.64 -1.01 -9.28
N GLY A 31 22.73 -1.03 -10.25
CA GLY A 31 23.01 -0.82 -11.66
C GLY A 31 21.84 -0.10 -12.30
N THR A 32 22.05 1.17 -12.62
CA THR A 32 21.25 2.03 -13.53
C THR A 32 19.73 1.88 -13.47
N MET A 33 19.08 2.92 -12.93
CA MET A 33 17.64 3.13 -12.89
C MET A 33 17.04 3.17 -14.31
N GLN A 34 16.80 2.00 -14.91
CA GLN A 34 15.96 1.86 -16.09
C GLN A 34 14.50 1.99 -15.65
N LYS A 35 13.83 2.96 -16.27
CA LYS A 35 12.39 3.19 -16.25
C LYS A 35 11.66 1.88 -16.57
N ARG A 36 11.33 1.08 -15.55
CA ARG A 36 10.55 -0.15 -15.70
C ARG A 36 9.15 0.22 -16.19
N LYS A 37 8.93 -0.06 -17.48
CA LYS A 37 7.62 -0.23 -18.09
C LYS A 37 6.88 -1.25 -17.23
N GLY A 38 5.82 -0.80 -16.55
CA GLY A 38 5.16 -1.53 -15.47
C GLY A 38 4.79 -2.95 -15.89
N ASN A 39 5.30 -3.92 -15.13
CA ASN A 39 4.86 -5.30 -15.21
C ASN A 39 3.50 -5.35 -14.49
N ALA A 40 2.43 -5.57 -15.26
CA ALA A 40 1.03 -5.43 -14.84
C ALA A 40 0.52 -6.59 -13.97
N ASP A 41 1.41 -7.30 -13.26
CA ASP A 41 1.13 -8.63 -12.72
C ASP A 41 1.33 -8.76 -11.19
N GLN A 42 1.65 -7.66 -10.49
CA GLN A 42 1.83 -7.68 -9.03
C GLN A 42 1.11 -6.55 -8.27
N ASP A 43 0.47 -5.62 -8.97
CA ASP A 43 -0.38 -4.62 -8.32
C ASP A 43 -1.80 -5.17 -8.21
N PRO A 44 -2.47 -5.08 -7.04
CA PRO A 44 -3.85 -5.50 -6.91
C PRO A 44 -4.73 -4.73 -7.91
N PRO A 45 -5.77 -5.37 -8.47
CA PRO A 45 -6.58 -4.78 -9.53
C PRO A 45 -7.15 -3.44 -9.07
N ARG A 46 -6.73 -2.35 -9.74
CA ARG A 46 -7.18 -0.98 -9.46
C ARG A 46 -8.30 -0.63 -10.43
N LEU A 47 -9.47 -0.29 -9.88
CA LEU A 47 -10.61 0.22 -10.62
C LEU A 47 -10.68 1.74 -10.50
N ASP A 48 -11.25 2.40 -11.51
CA ASP A 48 -11.50 3.84 -11.45
C ASP A 48 -12.51 4.17 -10.35
N ALA A 49 -12.02 4.79 -9.27
CA ALA A 49 -12.82 5.02 -8.08
C ALA A 49 -14.10 5.82 -8.36
N LYS A 50 -14.00 6.85 -9.21
CA LYS A 50 -15.14 7.70 -9.59
C LYS A 50 -16.25 6.90 -10.25
N LYS A 51 -15.92 5.92 -11.10
CA LYS A 51 -16.90 5.09 -11.81
C LYS A 51 -17.66 4.18 -10.85
N VAL A 52 -16.95 3.54 -9.92
CA VAL A 52 -17.55 2.67 -8.91
C VAL A 52 -18.36 3.47 -7.89
N LEU A 53 -17.88 4.66 -7.50
CA LEU A 53 -18.57 5.53 -6.55
C LEU A 53 -19.92 6.03 -7.09
N ASN A 54 -20.02 6.24 -8.39
CA ASN A 54 -21.25 6.65 -9.08
C ASN A 54 -22.22 5.48 -9.36
N MET A 55 -21.79 4.23 -9.15
CA MET A 55 -22.66 3.07 -9.35
C MET A 55 -23.69 2.97 -8.24
N ALA A 56 -24.90 2.53 -8.60
CA ALA A 56 -26.00 2.35 -7.66
C ALA A 56 -25.56 1.48 -6.47
N PRO A 57 -25.93 1.87 -5.23
CA PRO A 57 -25.60 1.07 -4.06
C PRO A 57 -26.30 -0.28 -4.17
N GLY A 58 -25.53 -1.37 -4.18
CA GLY A 58 -26.04 -2.73 -4.31
C GLY A 58 -24.92 -3.76 -4.17
N PRO A 59 -25.27 -5.05 -4.07
CA PRO A 59 -24.30 -6.15 -3.86
C PRO A 59 -23.31 -6.30 -5.02
N GLN A 60 -23.66 -5.80 -6.21
CA GLN A 60 -22.81 -5.81 -7.40
C GLN A 60 -21.72 -4.73 -7.38
N ARG A 61 -21.79 -3.76 -6.47
CA ARG A 61 -20.82 -2.68 -6.40
C ARG A 61 -19.55 -3.18 -5.71
N PRO A 62 -18.39 -3.21 -6.41
CA PRO A 62 -17.16 -3.67 -5.81
C PRO A 62 -16.72 -2.74 -4.67
N ARG A 63 -16.18 -3.33 -3.60
CA ARG A 63 -15.53 -2.59 -2.52
C ARG A 63 -14.17 -2.11 -3.02
N ILE A 64 -13.95 -0.81 -2.98
CA ILE A 64 -12.71 -0.22 -3.46
C ILE A 64 -12.21 0.85 -2.48
N CYS A 65 -10.90 1.11 -2.51
CA CYS A 65 -10.33 2.26 -1.86
C CYS A 65 -10.66 3.53 -2.67
N PRO A 66 -11.27 4.57 -2.07
CA PRO A 66 -11.58 5.81 -2.78
C PRO A 66 -10.33 6.63 -3.13
N VAL A 67 -9.20 6.38 -2.45
CA VAL A 67 -7.95 7.12 -2.64
C VAL A 67 -7.15 6.56 -3.82
N CYS A 68 -6.96 5.24 -3.89
CA CYS A 68 -6.09 4.60 -4.90
C CYS A 68 -6.81 3.67 -5.88
N GLY A 69 -8.11 3.43 -5.70
CA GLY A 69 -8.91 2.57 -6.57
C GLY A 69 -8.71 1.06 -6.39
N THR A 70 -7.85 0.64 -5.46
CA THR A 70 -7.58 -0.78 -5.18
C THR A 70 -8.86 -1.49 -4.74
N LEU A 71 -9.14 -2.67 -5.32
CA LEU A 71 -10.18 -3.58 -4.85
C LEU A 71 -9.89 -4.05 -3.42
N LEU A 72 -10.88 -3.96 -2.55
CA LEU A 72 -10.80 -4.35 -1.15
C LEU A 72 -11.64 -5.60 -0.93
N GLY A 73 -11.07 -6.58 -0.22
CA GLY A 73 -11.78 -7.77 0.24
C GLY A 73 -12.80 -7.48 1.34
N GLN A 74 -13.42 -8.53 1.88
CA GLN A 74 -14.34 -8.39 3.02
C GLN A 74 -13.61 -8.04 4.31
N THR A 75 -12.39 -8.53 4.46
CA THR A 75 -11.50 -8.35 5.62
C THR A 75 -10.68 -7.07 5.55
N ASP A 76 -10.56 -6.46 4.37
CA ASP A 76 -9.80 -5.24 4.18
C ASP A 76 -10.57 -4.03 4.71
N TYR A 77 -9.83 -3.06 5.25
CA TYR A 77 -10.40 -1.89 5.91
C TYR A 77 -9.78 -0.58 5.41
N LEU A 78 -10.51 0.50 5.69
CA LEU A 78 -10.09 1.87 5.40
C LEU A 78 -9.66 2.54 6.70
N TYR A 79 -8.57 3.30 6.62
CA TYR A 79 -8.17 4.23 7.66
C TYR A 79 -8.95 5.53 7.48
N ALA A 80 -9.71 5.89 8.50
CA ALA A 80 -10.50 7.11 8.51
C ALA A 80 -10.52 7.72 9.91
N ALA A 81 -10.66 9.04 9.99
CA ALA A 81 -10.93 9.77 11.22
C ALA A 81 -12.31 10.42 11.15
N LEU A 82 -13.06 10.31 12.24
CA LEU A 82 -14.31 11.03 12.40
C LEU A 82 -13.99 12.40 13.01
N GLU A 83 -14.60 13.45 12.47
CA GLU A 83 -14.57 14.75 13.11
C GLU A 83 -15.30 14.70 14.46
N PRO A 84 -14.89 15.57 15.42
CA PRO A 84 -15.60 15.74 16.67
C PRO A 84 -17.07 16.13 16.42
N GLU A 85 -17.94 15.89 17.41
CA GLU A 85 -19.36 16.24 17.31
C GLU A 85 -19.51 17.71 16.90
N PRO A 86 -20.17 17.99 15.76
CA PRO A 86 -20.35 19.36 15.33
C PRO A 86 -21.27 20.07 16.32
N LYS A 87 -20.91 21.30 16.71
CA LYS A 87 -21.76 22.16 17.56
C LYS A 87 -23.03 22.67 16.84
N THR A 88 -23.18 22.34 15.57
CA THR A 88 -24.26 22.76 14.68
C THR A 88 -25.06 21.54 14.23
N GLU A 89 -26.29 21.70 13.74
CA GLU A 89 -27.14 20.61 13.17
C GLU A 89 -26.56 19.90 11.92
N ARG A 90 -25.29 20.12 11.59
CA ARG A 90 -24.62 19.43 10.48
C ARG A 90 -24.33 17.98 10.88
N LYS A 91 -24.30 17.11 9.87
CA LYS A 91 -23.86 15.72 10.05
C LYS A 91 -22.35 15.69 10.30
N ARG A 92 -21.90 14.77 11.17
CA ARG A 92 -20.48 14.47 11.36
C ARG A 92 -19.82 14.06 10.05
N GLN A 93 -18.65 14.61 9.77
CA GLN A 93 -17.86 14.27 8.60
C GLN A 93 -16.80 13.21 8.94
N ALA A 94 -16.55 12.31 8.01
CA ALA A 94 -15.48 11.33 8.09
C ALA A 94 -14.40 11.68 7.06
N HIS A 95 -13.17 11.81 7.51
CA HIS A 95 -11.99 12.00 6.67
C HIS A 95 -11.38 10.64 6.36
N ILE A 96 -11.31 10.27 5.09
CA ILE A 96 -10.78 8.97 4.64
C ILE A 96 -9.32 9.17 4.20
N TYR A 97 -8.39 8.48 4.84
CA TYR A 97 -6.96 8.56 4.53
C TYR A 97 -6.51 7.54 3.47
N GLY A 98 -7.15 6.37 3.41
CA GLY A 98 -6.80 5.33 2.44
C GLY A 98 -6.99 3.91 2.98
N CYS A 99 -6.49 2.91 2.27
CA CYS A 99 -6.40 1.51 2.73
C CYS A 99 -4.95 1.17 3.14
N GLY A 100 -4.70 -0.04 3.69
CA GLY A 100 -3.34 -0.48 4.07
C GLY A 100 -2.30 -0.29 2.96
N TYR A 101 -2.67 -0.64 1.73
CA TYR A 101 -1.82 -0.43 0.56
C TYR A 101 -1.47 1.03 0.25
N CYS A 102 -2.28 2.00 0.71
CA CYS A 102 -1.94 3.43 0.56
C CYS A 102 -0.87 3.87 1.57
N LEU A 103 -0.91 3.32 2.79
CA LEU A 103 0.04 3.68 3.83
C LEU A 103 1.39 2.97 3.65
N ASP A 104 1.39 1.71 3.23
CA ASP A 104 2.62 0.93 3.02
C ASP A 104 3.48 1.45 1.85
N GLN A 105 2.90 2.25 0.94
CA GLN A 105 3.57 2.78 -0.26
C GLN A 105 3.99 4.26 -0.13
N ASP A 106 4.30 4.76 1.07
CA ASP A 106 4.64 6.18 1.32
C ASP A 106 3.56 7.18 0.83
N GLY A 107 2.30 6.76 0.86
CA GLY A 107 1.17 7.65 1.12
C GLY A 107 0.42 8.24 -0.07
N VAL A 108 0.93 8.30 -1.30
CA VAL A 108 0.11 8.84 -2.42
C VAL A 108 0.55 8.27 -3.76
N VAL A 109 -0.34 7.56 -4.47
CA VAL A 109 -0.20 7.36 -5.92
C VAL A 109 -0.34 8.74 -6.59
N ARG A 110 0.77 9.45 -6.77
CA ARG A 110 0.84 10.77 -7.44
C ARG A 110 0.66 10.72 -8.96
N LYS A 111 0.20 9.60 -9.53
CA LYS A 111 -0.21 9.60 -10.94
C LYS A 111 -1.64 10.12 -11.06
N LYS A 112 -1.74 11.45 -11.00
CA LYS A 112 -2.77 12.23 -11.69
C LYS A 112 -2.70 11.81 -13.18
N LYS A 113 -3.48 10.79 -13.58
CA LYS A 113 -3.71 10.54 -15.01
C LYS A 113 -4.34 11.83 -15.55
N SER A 114 -3.64 12.39 -16.53
CA SER A 114 -3.75 13.74 -17.06
C SER A 114 -5.19 14.19 -17.31
N ILE A 115 -5.52 15.38 -16.80
CA ILE A 115 -6.66 16.22 -17.21
C ILE A 115 -6.33 16.78 -18.61
N ALA A 116 -6.08 15.92 -19.58
CA ALA A 116 -5.76 16.32 -20.96
C ALA A 116 -6.92 16.04 -21.92
N GLU A 117 -8.10 15.70 -21.41
CA GLU A 117 -9.27 15.40 -22.24
C GLU A 117 -10.56 15.96 -21.63
N ILE A 118 -10.44 17.15 -21.05
CA ILE A 118 -11.56 18.01 -20.76
C ILE A 118 -11.09 19.42 -21.15
N GLU A 119 -11.05 19.67 -22.46
CA GLU A 119 -11.06 21.04 -22.99
C GLU A 119 -12.52 21.56 -23.01
N PRO A 120 -12.71 22.90 -23.07
CA PRO A 120 -13.77 23.65 -22.38
C PRO A 120 -15.20 23.39 -22.84
#